data_AF-A0A212UF42-F1
#
_entry.id   AF-A0A212UF42-F1
#
_cell.length_a   1.000
_cell.length_b   1.000
_cell.length_c   1.000
_cell.angle_alpha   90.00
_cell.angle_beta   90.00
_cell.angle_gamma   90.00
#
_symmetry.space_group_name_H-M   'P 1'
#
loop_
_entity.id
_entity.type
_entity.pdbx_description
1 polymer ?
#
loop_
_entity_poly.entity_id
_entity_poly.type
_entity_poly.pdbx_seq_one_letter_code
_entity_poly.pdbx_strand_id
1 'polypeptide(L)' 'MGLFDAPKPVGVEIKGQVLYCVICRHNRFWRRHIRLDPAELFQSDWFDPTAVAYTCDNCGYVHWFMPQ' A
#
# COMPACT_ATOMS: atom_id res chain seq x y z
N MET A 1 28.68 -10.29 1.37
CA MET A 1 27.27 -10.52 1.78
C MET A 1 26.63 -9.14 1.85
N GLY A 2 25.74 -8.80 0.91
CA GLY A 2 25.37 -7.42 0.58
C GLY A 2 24.39 -6.80 1.57
N LEU A 3 24.64 -5.54 1.96
CA LEU A 3 23.96 -4.78 3.02
C LEU A 3 22.55 -4.25 2.69
N PHE A 4 21.96 -4.61 1.55
CA PHE A 4 20.67 -4.06 1.11
C PHE A 4 19.87 -5.13 0.38
N ASP A 5 19.12 -5.96 1.12
CA ASP A 5 18.05 -6.74 0.51
C ASP A 5 17.00 -5.75 -0.01
N ALA A 6 16.89 -5.63 -1.33
CA ALA A 6 15.77 -4.93 -1.92
C ALA A 6 14.47 -5.60 -1.42
N PRO A 7 13.43 -4.82 -1.06
CA PRO A 7 12.15 -5.43 -0.73
C PRO A 7 11.74 -6.35 -1.88
N LYS A 8 11.01 -7.43 -1.56
CA LYS A 8 10.46 -8.35 -2.56
C LYS A 8 8.95 -8.18 -2.63
N PRO A 9 8.32 -8.36 -3.80
CA PRO A 9 6.86 -8.40 -3.89
C PRO A 9 6.30 -9.51 -3.01
N VAL A 10 5.16 -9.31 -2.37
CA VAL A 10 4.53 -10.29 -1.47
C VAL A 10 3.08 -10.55 -1.85
N GLY A 11 2.58 -11.73 -1.49
CA GLY A 11 1.14 -11.99 -1.48
C GLY A 11 0.47 -11.22 -0.34
N VAL A 12 -0.77 -10.80 -0.55
CA VAL A 12 -1.49 -9.94 0.39
C VAL A 12 -2.88 -10.53 0.63
N GLU A 13 -3.31 -10.49 1.89
CA GLU A 13 -4.66 -10.86 2.31
C GLU A 13 -5.31 -9.67 3.05
N ILE A 14 -6.57 -9.39 2.75
CA ILE A 14 -7.35 -8.30 3.35
C ILE A 14 -8.69 -8.87 3.82
N LYS A 15 -8.95 -8.79 5.14
CA LYS A 15 -10.15 -9.34 5.78
C LYS A 15 -10.42 -10.82 5.40
N GLY A 16 -9.39 -11.67 5.39
CA GLY A 16 -9.55 -13.08 5.01
C GLY A 16 -9.56 -13.37 3.51
N GLN A 17 -9.41 -12.35 2.66
CA GLN A 17 -9.50 -12.48 1.21
C GLN A 17 -8.16 -12.21 0.54
N VAL A 18 -7.71 -13.13 -0.31
CA VAL A 18 -6.49 -12.94 -1.11
C VAL A 18 -6.70 -11.79 -2.09
N LEU A 19 -5.79 -10.82 -2.06
CA LEU A 19 -5.80 -9.70 -3.00
C LEU A 19 -5.29 -10.17 -4.36
N TYR A 20 -6.12 -9.97 -5.38
CA TYR A 20 -5.72 -10.09 -6.78
C TYR A 20 -5.84 -8.73 -7.46
N CYS A 21 -4.91 -8.42 -8.36
CA CYS A 21 -4.94 -7.19 -9.14
C CYS A 21 -6.24 -7.13 -9.94
N VAL A 22 -7.01 -6.06 -9.78
CA VAL A 22 -8.29 -5.89 -10.51
C VAL A 22 -8.09 -5.71 -12.01
N ILE A 23 -6.87 -5.33 -12.42
CA ILE A 23 -6.51 -5.12 -13.82
C ILE A 23 -5.99 -6.40 -14.47
N CYS A 24 -4.97 -7.05 -13.88
CA CYS A 24 -4.26 -8.17 -14.52
C CYS A 24 -4.37 -9.52 -13.79
N ARG A 25 -5.12 -9.59 -12.68
CA ARG A 25 -5.31 -10.79 -11.83
C ARG A 25 -4.05 -11.39 -11.21
N HIS A 26 -2.92 -10.69 -11.28
CA HIS A 26 -1.70 -11.07 -10.56
C HIS A 26 -1.83 -10.87 -9.04
N ASN A 27 -1.05 -11.61 -8.24
CA ASN A 27 -1.22 -11.67 -6.78
C ASN A 27 0.02 -11.27 -5.95
N ARG A 28 1.01 -10.60 -6.56
CA ARG A 28 2.19 -10.09 -5.86
C ARG A 28 2.24 -8.58 -5.92
N PHE A 29 2.59 -7.97 -4.78
CA PHE A 29 2.51 -6.53 -4.60
C PHE A 29 3.68 -5.96 -3.81
N TRP A 30 4.02 -4.72 -4.15
CA TRP A 30 4.84 -3.82 -3.36
C TRP A 30 3.97 -3.10 -2.35
N ARG A 31 4.27 -3.23 -1.05
CA ARG A 31 3.57 -2.51 0.02
C ARG A 31 4.19 -1.15 0.26
N ARG A 32 3.37 -0.11 0.37
CA ARG A 32 3.77 1.24 0.78
C ARG A 32 2.79 1.80 1.79
N HIS A 33 3.29 2.53 2.78
CA HIS A 33 2.48 3.39 3.65
C HIS A 33 2.47 4.79 3.07
N ILE A 34 1.31 5.42 3.05
CA ILE A 34 1.12 6.76 2.51
C ILE A 34 0.53 7.59 3.63
N ARG A 35 1.29 8.59 4.08
CA ARG A 35 0.78 9.63 4.95
C ARG A 35 -0.15 10.52 4.14
N LEU A 36 -1.36 10.70 4.63
CA LEU A 36 -2.30 11.64 4.06
C LEU A 36 -2.08 12.95 4.78
N ASP A 37 -1.33 13.87 4.18
CA ASP A 37 -1.22 15.23 4.73
C ASP A 37 -2.51 15.98 4.36
N PRO A 38 -3.35 16.40 5.33
CA PRO A 38 -4.43 17.33 5.05
C PRO A 38 -3.79 18.66 4.68
N ALA A 39 -4.00 19.13 3.45
CA ALA A 39 -3.42 20.35 2.94
C ALA A 39 -3.57 21.53 3.93
N GLU A 40 -2.44 21.89 4.55
CA GLU A 40 -2.02 23.11 5.24
C GLU A 40 -3.04 24.22 5.55
N LEU A 41 -4.16 23.98 6.26
CA LEU A 41 -4.80 25.16 6.88
C LEU A 41 -5.49 24.96 8.23
N PHE A 42 -6.12 23.84 8.53
CA PHE A 42 -6.79 23.69 9.82
C PHE A 42 -6.98 22.22 10.14
N GLN A 43 -6.23 21.66 11.09
CA GLN A 43 -6.73 20.76 12.14
C GLN A 43 -5.59 20.19 12.99
N SER A 44 -5.86 20.11 14.29
CA SER A 44 -5.00 19.65 15.37
C SER A 44 -4.08 18.47 15.05
N ASP A 45 -2.83 18.66 15.47
CA ASP A 45 -1.59 17.89 15.33
C ASP A 45 -1.57 16.46 15.95
N TRP A 46 -2.68 15.71 15.95
CA TRP A 46 -2.76 14.47 16.75
C TRP A 46 -3.21 13.22 15.99
N PHE A 47 -3.62 13.33 14.72
CA PHE A 47 -4.03 12.17 13.93
C PHE A 47 -3.76 12.35 12.45
N ASP A 48 -2.58 11.89 11.99
CA ASP A 48 -2.29 11.73 10.57
C ASP A 48 -2.82 10.37 10.08
N PRO A 49 -3.95 10.32 9.34
CA PRO A 49 -4.45 9.05 8.83
C PRO A 49 -3.42 8.47 7.84
N THR A 50 -2.88 7.30 8.16
CA THR A 50 -1.95 6.59 7.27
C THR A 50 -2.72 5.58 6.43
N ALA A 51 -2.74 5.80 5.11
CA ALA A 51 -3.27 4.84 4.15
C ALA A 51 -2.22 3.77 3.80
N VAL A 52 -2.69 2.59 3.38
CA VAL A 52 -1.82 1.53 2.85
C VAL A 52 -2.08 1.36 1.37
N ALA A 53 -1.02 1.33 0.56
CA ALA A 53 -1.07 1.01 -0.85
C ALA A 53 -0.36 -0.31 -1.16
N TYR A 54 -0.93 -1.05 -2.10
CA TYR A 54 -0.36 -2.25 -2.69
C TYR A 54 -0.25 -2.08 -4.20
N THR A 55 0.97 -1.90 -4.70
CA THR A 55 1.25 -1.74 -6.13
C THR A 55 1.56 -3.09 -6.75
N CYS A 56 0.82 -3.49 -7.77
CA CYS A 56 1.04 -4.74 -8.49
C CYS A 56 2.45 -4.76 -9.12
N ASP A 57 3.24 -5.81 -8.87
CA ASP A 57 4.59 -5.93 -9.43
C ASP A 57 4.60 -6.25 -10.94
N ASN A 58 3.47 -6.71 -11.49
CA ASN A 58 3.32 -7.08 -12.90
C ASN A 58 2.87 -5.90 -13.78
N CYS A 59 1.82 -5.17 -13.39
CA CYS A 59 1.23 -4.11 -14.23
C CYS A 59 1.27 -2.71 -13.60
N GLY A 60 1.80 -2.57 -12.37
CA GLY A 60 1.92 -1.27 -11.70
C GLY A 60 0.62 -0.68 -11.14
N TYR A 61 -0.54 -1.34 -11.28
CA TYR A 61 -1.79 -0.84 -10.71
C TYR A 61 -1.73 -0.77 -9.19
N VAL A 62 -2.27 0.30 -8.61
CA VAL A 62 -2.21 0.58 -7.16
C VAL A 62 -3.58 0.35 -6.54
N HIS A 63 -3.64 -0.58 -5.58
CA HIS A 63 -4.78 -0.71 -4.68
C HIS A 63 -4.55 0.17 -3.46
N TRP A 64 -5.53 1.00 -3.13
CA TRP A 64 -5.44 1.95 -2.02
C TRP A 64 -6.47 1.62 -0.94
N PHE A 65 -6.03 1.61 0.31
CA PHE A 65 -6.85 1.31 1.47
C PHE A 65 -6.71 2.42 2.50
N MET A 66 -7.82 3.10 2.75
CA MET A 66 -7.92 4.11 3.81
C MET A 66 -7.92 3.43 5.18
N PRO A 67 -7.44 4.12 6.23
CA PRO A 67 -7.66 3.67 7.61
C PRO A 67 -9.17 3.58 7.90
N GLN A 68 -9.57 2.60 8.73
CA GLN A 68 -10.94 2.34 9.17
C GLN A 68 -11.12 2.72 10.63
#